data_AF-T1PBX2-F1
#
_entry.id   AF-T1PBX2-F1
#
_cell.length_a   1.000
_cell.length_b   1.000
_cell.length_c   1.000
_cell.angle_alpha   90.00
_cell.angle_beta   90.00
_cell.angle_gamma   90.00
#
_symmetry.space_group_name_H-M   'P 1'
#
loop_
_entity.id
_entity.type
_entity.pdbx_description
1 polymer ?
#
loop_
_entity_poly.entity_id
_entity_poly.type
_entity_poly.pdbx_seq_one_letter_code
_entity_poly.pdbx_strand_id
1 'polypeptide(L)'
;MRKTHSSLVLLLAAALCLLIGPTIASEAESNFNDDDDGVVEAVQDDTPALATDENGEELVYESPKYDPKQFHFVDHFDDIEKSQKLWVKSQAKKDDIAEEIAKYDGVWSWEAPQRIVWKNDIGLVLKSKAKHAAIASKLLKPFTFKEDKPLIVQYEVTLQEGQECGGAYIKLLSANKATDDLTKFNDKTPYTIMFGPDKCGNDIKMHFIFRHVNPINGSITEKHCKKPKDRLEEPFKDKLPHLYTLIVRPDNTFEIRVDHNIINEGSLLSEFTPPVNPPREIDDPEDKKPEDWDEREKIPDPTAQKPEDWDDDAPPQIPDPSAVMPDDWLEEEPEMIPDPSAQKPDDWDVDMDGEWEAPLVDNPVCEKVSGCGKWKAPLIANKEYKGKWRAPMIDNPNYRGKWSPRKIPNPDFFEDLTPFKMTPIGAVGIELWSMSNEILFDNIIITDDLDVAIDYAAKTFDLKRKYIDKESDTFLNKVMTYGKDNPWSWRIALVLIVTPLAFFFYRLMSGKKDTTATDKKTDAVQPDDKPSENKEDSTEESSPKTKKSDLEVKEGADAADNEEDSGKDSTEDVDGGASEEKETEETTSNKPRKRRVRKDAS
;
A
#
# COMPACT_ATOMS: atom_id res chain seq x y z
N MET A 1 26.40 -59.01 4.47
CA MET A 1 26.94 -58.15 5.54
C MET A 1 27.79 -57.03 4.94
N ARG A 2 27.21 -55.86 4.63
CA ARG A 2 27.93 -54.61 4.25
C ARG A 2 27.00 -53.38 4.11
N LYS A 3 25.85 -53.35 4.80
CA LYS A 3 24.91 -52.21 4.76
C LYS A 3 24.69 -51.51 6.12
N THR A 4 25.36 -51.95 7.18
CA THR A 4 25.18 -51.39 8.54
C THR A 4 26.27 -50.41 8.97
N HIS A 5 27.34 -50.21 8.17
CA HIS A 5 28.42 -49.29 8.54
C HIS A 5 28.26 -47.86 7.98
N SER A 6 27.43 -47.64 6.96
CA SER A 6 27.30 -46.29 6.37
C SER A 6 26.34 -45.38 7.14
N SER A 7 25.29 -45.95 7.75
CA SER A 7 24.31 -45.17 8.53
C SER A 7 24.83 -44.78 9.91
N LEU A 8 25.75 -45.56 10.49
CA LEU A 8 26.33 -45.26 11.80
C LEU A 8 27.33 -44.09 11.74
N VAL A 9 28.08 -43.95 10.63
CA VAL A 9 29.03 -42.85 10.43
C VAL A 9 28.32 -41.52 10.18
N LEU A 10 27.16 -41.54 9.50
CA LEU A 10 26.34 -40.34 9.29
C LEU A 10 25.66 -39.85 10.58
N LEU A 11 25.22 -40.77 11.45
CA LEU A 11 24.64 -40.44 12.76
C LEU A 11 25.69 -39.94 13.77
N LEU A 12 26.93 -40.45 13.71
CA LEU A 12 28.04 -39.96 14.53
C LEU A 12 28.56 -38.59 14.09
N ALA A 13 28.50 -38.25 12.79
CA ALA A 13 28.86 -36.91 12.31
C ALA A 13 27.80 -35.85 12.67
N ALA A 14 26.51 -36.22 12.65
CA ALA A 14 25.42 -35.33 13.06
C ALA A 14 25.39 -35.08 14.58
N ALA A 15 25.80 -36.06 15.40
CA ALA A 15 25.87 -35.91 16.85
C ALA A 15 27.05 -35.05 17.33
N LEU A 16 28.12 -34.92 16.54
CA LEU A 16 29.28 -34.11 16.90
C LEU A 16 29.09 -32.61 16.58
N CYS A 17 28.17 -32.26 15.67
CA CYS A 17 27.82 -30.87 15.36
C CYS A 17 26.77 -30.25 16.31
N LEU A 18 26.21 -31.03 17.24
CA LEU A 18 25.24 -30.56 18.25
C LEU A 18 25.84 -30.34 19.65
N LEU A 19 27.17 -30.44 19.81
CA LEU A 19 27.86 -30.33 21.10
C LEU A 19 28.78 -29.12 21.26
N ILE A 20 28.63 -28.08 20.42
CA ILE A 20 29.25 -26.78 20.68
C ILE A 20 28.21 -25.68 20.48
N GLY A 21 27.40 -25.46 21.52
CA GLY A 21 26.63 -24.24 21.72
C GLY A 21 26.48 -24.04 23.23
N PRO A 22 26.85 -22.88 23.80
CA PRO A 22 26.61 -22.64 25.21
C PRO A 22 25.15 -22.20 25.38
N THR A 23 24.41 -23.04 26.10
CA THR A 23 23.38 -22.58 27.05
C THR A 23 23.98 -21.49 27.95
N ILE A 24 23.24 -20.41 28.20
CA ILE A 24 22.76 -19.98 29.52
C ILE A 24 21.98 -18.68 29.33
N ALA A 25 20.70 -18.71 29.68
CA ALA A 25 19.96 -17.53 30.10
C ALA A 25 19.27 -17.84 31.44
N SER A 26 19.29 -16.83 32.31
CA SER A 26 18.67 -16.64 33.63
C SER A 26 19.21 -17.45 34.81
N GLU A 27 19.88 -16.76 35.75
CA GLU A 27 19.25 -16.38 37.03
C GLU A 27 20.09 -15.33 37.77
N ALA A 28 19.40 -14.56 38.60
CA ALA A 28 19.84 -13.30 39.19
C ALA A 28 20.52 -13.46 40.57
N GLU A 29 21.20 -12.37 40.95
CA GLU A 29 21.64 -11.95 42.30
C GLU A 29 22.77 -12.71 43.00
N SER A 30 23.94 -12.05 43.14
CA SER A 30 24.36 -11.41 44.42
C SER A 30 25.86 -11.04 44.44
N ASN A 31 26.13 -9.76 44.75
CA ASN A 31 27.32 -9.15 45.38
C ASN A 31 28.71 -9.82 45.25
N PHE A 32 29.69 -9.14 44.62
CA PHE A 32 31.00 -8.86 45.24
C PHE A 32 31.89 -7.88 44.43
N ASN A 33 32.21 -6.75 45.07
CA ASN A 33 33.42 -5.91 45.11
C ASN A 33 34.30 -5.54 43.89
N ASP A 34 34.69 -4.26 43.95
CA ASP A 34 35.80 -3.54 43.32
C ASP A 34 37.13 -4.31 43.24
N ASP A 35 37.81 -4.22 42.08
CA ASP A 35 39.10 -3.54 41.87
C ASP A 35 39.87 -4.11 40.65
N ASP A 36 40.49 -3.19 39.90
CA ASP A 36 41.76 -3.31 39.17
C ASP A 36 41.85 -3.92 37.74
N ASP A 37 42.15 -3.02 36.81
CA ASP A 37 43.21 -3.07 35.79
C ASP A 37 43.12 -3.93 34.52
N GLY A 38 42.85 -3.22 33.42
CA GLY A 38 43.86 -3.04 32.36
C GLY A 38 43.91 -4.06 31.22
N VAL A 39 43.34 -3.67 30.07
CA VAL A 39 43.91 -3.67 28.70
C VAL A 39 42.75 -3.69 27.71
N VAL A 40 42.55 -2.56 27.03
CA VAL A 40 41.61 -2.40 25.92
C VAL A 40 42.29 -2.86 24.63
N GLU A 41 41.88 -4.01 24.08
CA GLU A 41 42.06 -4.26 22.66
C GLU A 41 40.93 -3.55 21.90
N ALA A 42 41.33 -2.76 20.90
CA ALA A 42 40.46 -1.95 20.09
C ALA A 42 39.48 -2.81 19.29
N VAL A 43 38.18 -2.59 19.53
CA VAL A 43 37.11 -3.02 18.62
C VAL A 43 37.25 -2.19 17.34
N GLN A 44 37.36 -2.87 16.20
CA GLN A 44 37.36 -2.23 14.88
C GLN A 44 36.04 -1.46 14.69
N ASP A 45 36.15 -0.14 14.52
CA ASP A 45 35.08 0.73 14.03
C ASP A 45 34.70 0.30 12.60
N ASP A 46 33.51 -0.28 12.45
CA ASP A 46 32.83 -0.38 11.15
C ASP A 46 32.33 1.02 10.76
N THR A 47 33.25 1.87 10.26
CA THR A 47 32.90 3.15 9.66
C THR A 47 32.44 2.89 8.21
N PRO A 48 31.28 3.41 7.77
CA PRO A 48 30.88 3.30 6.37
C PRO A 48 31.96 3.91 5.46
N ALA A 49 32.29 3.21 4.36
CA ALA A 49 33.33 3.64 3.44
C ALA A 49 32.92 4.95 2.75
N LEU A 50 33.68 6.01 3.01
CA LEU A 50 33.53 7.33 2.40
C LEU A 50 33.72 7.28 0.87
N ALA A 51 33.09 8.23 0.18
CA ALA A 51 33.17 8.31 -1.28
C ALA A 51 34.60 8.44 -1.79
N THR A 52 35.01 7.51 -2.65
CA THR A 52 36.31 7.52 -3.34
C THR A 52 36.10 7.55 -4.85
N ASP A 53 36.95 8.29 -5.56
CA ASP A 53 36.93 8.39 -7.02
C ASP A 53 37.52 7.13 -7.71
N GLU A 54 37.58 7.11 -9.04
CA GLU A 54 38.10 5.99 -9.83
C GLU A 54 39.60 5.70 -9.59
N ASN A 55 40.30 6.61 -8.90
CA ASN A 55 41.71 6.49 -8.53
C ASN A 55 41.91 6.18 -7.03
N GLY A 56 40.83 6.07 -6.25
CA GLY A 56 40.87 5.83 -4.81
C GLY A 56 41.09 7.07 -3.95
N GLU A 57 40.91 8.28 -4.50
CA GLU A 57 40.97 9.54 -3.78
C GLU A 57 39.61 9.88 -3.13
N GLU A 58 39.61 10.27 -1.86
CA GLU A 58 38.40 10.68 -1.12
C GLU A 58 37.76 11.89 -1.82
N LEU A 59 36.55 11.72 -2.35
CA LEU A 59 35.79 12.81 -2.97
C LEU A 59 35.38 13.80 -1.88
N VAL A 60 36.13 14.89 -1.76
CA VAL A 60 35.80 16.01 -0.88
C VAL A 60 34.60 16.72 -1.47
N TYR A 61 33.44 16.59 -0.81
CA TYR A 61 32.26 17.36 -1.15
C TYR A 61 32.54 18.85 -0.94
N GLU A 62 32.36 19.63 -2.00
CA GLU A 62 32.34 21.08 -1.95
C GLU A 62 30.89 21.56 -2.08
N SER A 63 30.44 22.36 -1.11
CA SER A 63 29.12 22.98 -1.18
C SER A 63 28.94 23.72 -2.51
N PRO A 64 27.78 23.55 -3.17
CA PRO A 64 27.53 24.15 -4.48
C PRO A 64 27.61 25.67 -4.39
N LYS A 65 28.50 26.28 -5.19
CA LYS A 65 28.58 27.74 -5.32
C LYS A 65 27.52 28.21 -6.32
N TYR A 66 26.65 29.11 -5.87
CA TYR A 66 25.57 29.69 -6.67
C TYR A 66 25.60 31.23 -6.64
N ASP A 67 25.06 31.87 -7.68
CA ASP A 67 24.79 33.30 -7.66
C ASP A 67 23.41 33.54 -7.02
N PRO A 68 23.32 34.25 -5.87
CA PRO A 68 22.04 34.53 -5.21
C PRO A 68 21.01 35.25 -6.09
N LYS A 69 21.43 35.90 -7.20
CA LYS A 69 20.52 36.60 -8.10
C LYS A 69 19.68 35.67 -8.99
N GLN A 70 20.13 34.44 -9.21
CA GLN A 70 19.45 33.45 -10.05
C GLN A 70 18.37 32.68 -9.28
N PHE A 71 18.32 32.84 -7.96
CA PHE A 71 17.43 32.08 -7.08
C PHE A 71 16.52 33.02 -6.30
N HIS A 72 15.25 32.64 -6.21
CA HIS A 72 14.31 33.24 -5.27
C HIS A 72 14.48 32.67 -3.86
N PHE A 73 14.88 31.40 -3.77
CA PHE A 73 15.25 30.70 -2.56
C PHE A 73 16.28 29.62 -2.89
N VAL A 74 17.23 29.41 -1.99
CA VAL A 74 18.22 28.33 -2.08
C VAL A 74 18.76 28.06 -0.68
N ASP A 75 18.65 26.81 -0.24
CA ASP A 75 19.33 26.32 0.95
C ASP A 75 19.78 24.87 0.75
N HIS A 76 21.07 24.64 0.97
CA HIS A 76 21.74 23.35 0.91
C HIS A 76 22.19 22.87 2.30
N PHE A 77 21.85 23.61 3.36
CA PHE A 77 22.00 23.21 4.76
C PHE A 77 23.42 22.93 5.30
N ASP A 78 24.45 22.89 4.46
CA ASP A 78 25.86 22.67 4.88
C ASP A 78 26.37 23.74 5.87
N ASP A 79 25.91 24.99 5.72
CA ASP A 79 26.17 26.06 6.68
C ASP A 79 25.07 26.09 7.76
N ILE A 80 25.29 25.30 8.82
CA ILE A 80 24.36 25.15 9.93
C ILE A 80 23.99 26.51 10.54
N GLU A 81 24.95 27.41 10.76
CA GLU A 81 24.67 28.70 11.43
C GLU A 81 23.82 29.61 10.56
N LYS A 82 24.09 29.64 9.25
CA LYS A 82 23.31 30.44 8.30
C LYS A 82 21.91 29.85 8.14
N SER A 83 21.79 28.55 7.99
CA SER A 83 20.50 27.87 7.83
C SER A 83 19.64 27.98 9.09
N GLN A 84 20.21 27.82 10.30
CA GLN A 84 19.48 28.01 11.56
C GLN A 84 18.93 29.44 11.74
N LYS A 85 19.60 30.45 11.19
CA LYS A 85 19.10 31.85 11.20
C LYS A 85 18.03 32.07 10.13
N LEU A 86 18.11 31.32 9.02
CA LEU A 86 17.22 31.44 7.88
C LEU A 86 15.87 30.75 8.13
N TRP A 87 15.86 29.63 8.87
CA TRP A 87 14.66 28.85 9.17
C TRP A 87 14.09 29.16 10.54
N VAL A 88 12.80 29.47 10.58
CA VAL A 88 12.04 29.83 11.77
C VAL A 88 11.09 28.69 12.11
N LYS A 89 11.27 28.10 13.30
CA LYS A 89 10.36 27.09 13.85
C LYS A 89 9.05 27.75 14.27
N SER A 90 7.93 27.12 13.94
CA SER A 90 6.63 27.61 14.39
C SER A 90 6.45 27.43 15.89
N GLN A 91 5.81 28.41 16.53
CA GLN A 91 5.31 28.35 17.90
C GLN A 91 3.78 28.32 17.95
N ALA A 92 3.12 28.17 16.80
CA ALA A 92 1.68 28.13 16.70
C ALA A 92 1.10 26.86 17.32
N LYS A 93 -0.20 26.91 17.62
CA LYS A 93 -1.01 25.75 17.95
C LYS A 93 -2.10 25.60 16.89
N LYS A 94 -2.49 24.36 16.62
CA LYS A 94 -3.62 24.01 15.77
C LYS A 94 -4.89 24.09 16.60
N ASP A 95 -5.84 24.91 16.17
CA ASP A 95 -7.01 25.28 16.99
C ASP A 95 -8.07 24.17 17.12
N ASP A 96 -8.01 23.12 16.28
CA ASP A 96 -9.08 22.12 16.12
C ASP A 96 -8.71 20.69 16.61
N ILE A 97 -7.63 20.53 17.38
CA ILE A 97 -7.16 19.21 17.88
C ILE A 97 -6.94 19.28 19.39
N ALA A 98 -7.01 18.13 20.07
CA ALA A 98 -6.66 17.98 21.49
C ALA A 98 -5.31 18.69 21.81
N GLU A 99 -5.26 19.43 22.93
CA GLU A 99 -4.14 20.33 23.29
C GLU A 99 -2.75 19.68 23.32
N GLU A 100 -2.69 18.35 23.45
CA GLU A 100 -1.46 17.54 23.42
C GLU A 100 -0.89 17.33 22.01
N ILE A 101 -1.75 17.25 20.97
CA ILE A 101 -1.36 17.03 19.57
C ILE A 101 -1.42 18.35 18.76
N ALA A 102 -2.13 19.36 19.30
CA ALA A 102 -2.28 20.67 18.68
C ALA A 102 -0.98 21.47 18.54
N LYS A 103 0.06 21.17 19.32
CA LYS A 103 1.30 21.95 19.29
C LYS A 103 2.18 21.47 18.15
N TYR A 104 2.77 22.40 17.41
CA TYR A 104 3.86 22.11 16.48
C TYR A 104 5.16 21.87 17.25
N ASP A 105 5.28 20.72 17.91
CA ASP A 105 6.38 20.36 18.80
C ASP A 105 7.41 19.41 18.16
N GLY A 106 7.34 19.23 16.84
CA GLY A 106 8.31 18.45 16.09
C GLY A 106 9.75 18.95 16.23
N VAL A 107 10.69 18.01 16.34
CA VAL A 107 12.11 18.30 16.54
C VAL A 107 12.83 18.29 15.19
N TRP A 108 13.34 19.46 14.82
CA TRP A 108 14.19 19.66 13.64
C TRP A 108 15.66 19.75 14.03
N SER A 109 16.51 18.96 13.37
CA SER A 109 17.97 18.96 13.51
C SER A 109 18.66 19.18 12.16
N TRP A 110 19.88 19.73 12.19
CA TRP A 110 20.75 19.87 11.02
C TRP A 110 21.84 18.82 11.16
N GLU A 111 21.67 17.71 10.47
CA GLU A 111 22.52 16.52 10.62
C GLU A 111 22.81 15.89 9.25
N ALA A 112 23.92 15.15 9.19
CA ALA A 112 24.23 14.33 8.02
C ALA A 112 23.24 13.15 7.90
N PRO A 113 22.99 12.64 6.68
CA PRO A 113 22.20 11.42 6.50
C PRO A 113 22.85 10.24 7.24
N GLN A 114 22.04 9.33 7.78
CA GLN A 114 22.46 8.08 8.42
C GLN A 114 23.38 7.28 7.49
N ARG A 115 23.05 7.23 6.20
CA ARG A 115 23.98 6.78 5.15
C ARG A 115 24.77 7.98 4.64
N ILE A 116 25.93 8.20 5.25
CA ILE A 116 26.84 9.28 4.87
C ILE A 116 27.43 8.95 3.49
N VAL A 117 26.98 9.67 2.47
CA VAL A 117 27.57 9.63 1.12
C VAL A 117 28.79 10.53 1.05
N TRP A 118 28.68 11.72 1.65
CA TRP A 118 29.73 12.73 1.65
C TRP A 118 30.00 13.28 3.03
N LYS A 119 31.25 13.67 3.25
CA LYS A 119 31.67 14.38 4.45
C LYS A 119 31.16 15.82 4.37
N ASN A 120 30.41 16.25 5.39
CA ASN A 120 29.80 17.59 5.52
C ASN A 120 28.59 17.89 4.62
N ASP A 121 27.98 16.89 4.00
CA ASP A 121 26.64 17.01 3.41
C ASP A 121 25.61 16.89 4.53
N ILE A 122 25.00 18.02 4.89
CA ILE A 122 24.10 18.15 6.04
C ILE A 122 22.73 18.51 5.50
N GLY A 123 21.68 17.86 5.99
CA GLY A 123 20.29 18.18 5.65
C GLY A 123 19.48 18.62 6.86
N LEU A 124 18.26 19.09 6.58
CA LEU A 124 17.26 19.37 7.60
C LEU A 124 16.47 18.09 7.91
N VAL A 125 16.63 17.54 9.11
CA VAL A 125 16.04 16.26 9.51
C VAL A 125 14.89 16.45 10.49
N LEU A 126 13.77 15.80 10.20
CA LEU A 126 12.65 15.65 11.13
C LEU A 126 12.84 14.40 12.00
N LYS A 127 13.18 14.59 13.28
CA LYS A 127 13.46 13.49 14.23
C LYS A 127 12.23 12.94 14.94
N SER A 128 11.18 13.75 15.06
CA SER A 128 10.02 13.40 15.87
C SER A 128 9.05 12.46 15.16
N LYS A 129 8.69 11.37 15.85
CA LYS A 129 7.64 10.44 15.43
C LYS A 129 6.25 10.88 15.93
N ALA A 130 5.22 10.74 15.09
CA ALA A 130 3.81 10.99 15.41
C ALA A 130 3.50 12.41 15.93
N LYS A 131 4.27 13.41 15.48
CA LYS A 131 4.13 14.82 15.90
C LYS A 131 3.89 15.73 14.71
N HIS A 132 3.20 16.84 14.96
CA HIS A 132 3.11 17.92 14.00
C HIS A 132 4.38 18.77 14.05
N ALA A 133 5.00 18.99 12.89
CA ALA A 133 6.22 19.77 12.77
C ALA A 133 6.01 20.87 11.74
N ALA A 134 6.36 22.11 12.12
CA ALA A 134 6.26 23.25 11.24
C ALA A 134 7.52 24.12 11.33
N ILE A 135 8.13 24.38 10.18
CA ILE A 135 9.29 25.24 10.03
C ILE A 135 9.18 26.00 8.71
N ALA A 136 9.56 27.28 8.67
CA ALA A 136 9.43 28.10 7.47
C ALA A 136 10.60 29.06 7.30
N SER A 137 10.83 29.51 6.08
CA SER A 137 11.84 30.48 5.72
C SER A 137 11.32 31.48 4.69
N LYS A 138 11.82 32.73 4.75
CA LYS A 138 11.46 33.77 3.78
C LYS A 138 12.28 33.62 2.50
N LEU A 139 11.65 33.91 1.36
CA LEU A 139 12.37 34.02 0.09
C LEU A 139 13.31 35.23 0.12
N LEU A 140 14.42 35.14 -0.61
CA LEU A 140 15.34 36.26 -0.86
C LEU A 140 14.65 37.36 -1.66
N LYS A 141 13.90 36.95 -2.69
CA LYS A 141 13.05 37.80 -3.52
C LYS A 141 11.67 37.13 -3.67
N PRO A 142 10.56 37.80 -3.33
CA PRO A 142 9.23 37.27 -3.59
C PRO A 142 9.05 36.89 -5.07
N PHE A 143 8.47 35.73 -5.33
CA PHE A 143 8.18 35.30 -6.69
C PHE A 143 6.80 35.81 -7.12
N THR A 144 6.73 36.43 -8.30
CA THR A 144 5.48 36.98 -8.84
C THR A 144 5.18 36.38 -10.20
N PHE A 145 3.98 35.83 -10.37
CA PHE A 145 3.46 35.24 -11.61
C PHE A 145 3.13 36.26 -12.72
N LYS A 146 3.69 37.47 -12.67
CA LYS A 146 3.41 38.56 -13.62
C LYS A 146 4.49 38.74 -14.68
N GLU A 147 5.68 38.20 -14.47
CA GLU A 147 6.86 38.46 -15.31
C GLU A 147 6.99 37.49 -16.50
N ASP A 148 5.94 36.72 -16.85
CA ASP A 148 5.95 35.66 -17.88
C ASP A 148 7.15 34.69 -17.76
N LYS A 149 7.60 34.44 -16.52
CA LYS A 149 8.65 33.48 -16.20
C LYS A 149 8.06 32.22 -15.56
N PRO A 150 8.59 31.03 -15.85
CA PRO A 150 8.16 29.81 -15.19
C PRO A 150 8.54 29.83 -13.71
N LEU A 151 7.79 29.09 -12.89
CA LEU A 151 8.15 28.76 -11.52
C LEU A 151 8.78 27.37 -11.51
N ILE A 152 10.02 27.26 -11.04
CA ILE A 152 10.68 25.98 -10.81
C ILE A 152 10.92 25.84 -9.31
N VAL A 153 10.45 24.73 -8.75
CA VAL A 153 10.66 24.36 -7.35
C VAL A 153 11.27 22.97 -7.33
N GLN A 154 12.43 22.84 -6.70
CA GLN A 154 13.15 21.58 -6.65
C GLN A 154 13.71 21.36 -5.25
N TYR A 155 13.60 20.14 -4.75
CA TYR A 155 14.18 19.75 -3.47
C TYR A 155 14.38 18.24 -3.39
N GLU A 156 15.27 17.83 -2.51
CA GLU A 156 15.60 16.44 -2.25
C GLU A 156 14.93 15.98 -0.94
N VAL A 157 14.39 14.77 -0.96
CA VAL A 157 13.90 14.09 0.26
C VAL A 157 14.54 12.73 0.34
N THR A 158 15.08 12.42 1.52
CA THR A 158 15.54 11.08 1.87
C THR A 158 14.71 10.55 3.03
N LEU A 159 13.98 9.47 2.80
CA LEU A 159 13.18 8.77 3.82
C LEU A 159 14.02 7.67 4.45
N GLN A 160 14.88 8.02 5.40
CA GLN A 160 15.98 7.16 5.87
C GLN A 160 15.49 5.85 6.50
N GLU A 161 14.40 5.88 7.28
CA GLU A 161 13.78 4.69 7.86
C GLU A 161 12.66 4.10 6.97
N GLY A 162 12.31 4.78 5.89
CA GLY A 162 11.11 4.54 5.09
C GLY A 162 9.87 5.24 5.65
N GLN A 163 8.82 5.33 4.83
CA GLN A 163 7.58 6.04 5.20
C GLN A 163 6.38 5.08 5.25
N GLU A 164 5.73 4.97 6.41
CA GLU A 164 4.47 4.23 6.56
C GLU A 164 3.26 5.14 6.39
N CYS A 165 3.21 6.22 7.18
CA CYS A 165 2.19 7.26 7.03
C CYS A 165 2.74 8.64 7.40
N GLY A 166 2.71 9.58 6.47
CA GLY A 166 3.08 10.98 6.63
C GLY A 166 3.56 11.61 5.32
N GLY A 167 3.60 12.94 5.34
CA GLY A 167 4.00 13.75 4.19
C GLY A 167 5.48 14.15 4.22
N ALA A 168 6.03 14.42 3.04
CA ALA A 168 7.30 15.13 2.87
C ALA A 168 7.17 16.22 1.77
N TYR A 169 6.05 16.93 1.82
CA TYR A 169 5.75 18.05 0.93
C TYR A 169 6.17 19.40 1.52
N ILE A 170 6.33 20.37 0.64
CA ILE A 170 6.59 21.77 0.98
C ILE A 170 5.41 22.65 0.59
N LYS A 171 5.20 23.73 1.33
CA LYS A 171 4.18 24.75 1.09
C LYS A 171 4.85 26.07 0.72
N LEU A 172 4.50 26.61 -0.43
CA LEU A 172 4.90 27.94 -0.87
C LEU A 172 3.89 28.96 -0.34
N LEU A 173 4.27 29.69 0.69
CA LEU A 173 3.39 30.61 1.41
C LEU A 173 3.12 31.88 0.59
N SER A 174 1.85 32.30 0.52
CA SER A 174 1.44 33.49 -0.23
C SER A 174 2.03 34.75 0.42
N ALA A 175 2.55 35.70 -0.36
CA ALA A 175 3.12 36.94 0.14
C ALA A 175 2.02 37.88 0.70
N ASN A 176 1.65 37.70 1.97
CA ASN A 176 0.63 38.47 2.67
C ASN A 176 1.13 38.92 4.05
N LYS A 177 0.45 39.88 4.68
CA LYS A 177 0.77 40.31 6.05
C LYS A 177 0.73 39.18 7.08
N ALA A 178 -0.09 38.16 6.83
CA ALA A 178 -0.20 36.98 7.69
C ALA A 178 1.05 36.10 7.66
N THR A 179 1.81 36.12 6.56
CA THR A 179 3.03 35.32 6.36
C THR A 179 4.31 36.11 6.66
N ASP A 180 4.19 37.38 7.09
CA ASP A 180 5.34 38.17 7.54
C ASP A 180 5.91 37.63 8.86
N ASP A 181 5.06 37.06 9.71
CA ASP A 181 5.42 36.44 10.97
C ASP A 181 5.41 34.91 10.86
N LEU A 182 6.56 34.34 10.51
CA LEU A 182 6.73 32.90 10.33
C LEU A 182 6.61 32.11 11.65
N THR A 183 6.68 32.77 12.81
CA THR A 183 6.53 32.09 14.11
C THR A 183 5.11 31.59 14.34
N LYS A 184 4.12 32.14 13.61
CA LYS A 184 2.71 31.76 13.69
C LYS A 184 2.28 30.78 12.59
N PHE A 185 3.25 30.15 11.90
CA PHE A 185 2.97 29.24 10.80
C PHE A 185 2.17 28.01 11.25
N ASN A 186 1.02 27.76 10.63
CA ASN A 186 0.12 26.66 10.93
C ASN A 186 -0.54 26.10 9.66
N ASP A 187 -1.39 25.08 9.84
CA ASP A 187 -2.18 24.44 8.79
C ASP A 187 -3.09 25.40 8.02
N LYS A 188 -3.66 26.40 8.70
CA LYS A 188 -4.54 27.42 8.11
C LYS A 188 -3.80 28.57 7.42
N THR A 189 -2.47 28.61 7.52
CA THR A 189 -1.67 29.70 6.94
C THR A 189 -1.86 29.75 5.42
N PRO A 190 -2.12 30.94 4.83
CA PRO A 190 -2.35 31.05 3.40
C PRO A 190 -1.12 30.67 2.59
N TYR A 191 -1.27 29.65 1.75
CA TYR A 191 -0.26 29.21 0.80
C TYR A 191 -0.77 29.34 -0.64
N THR A 192 0.15 29.45 -1.59
CA THR A 192 -0.15 29.53 -3.02
C THR A 192 -0.10 28.14 -3.64
N ILE A 193 0.98 27.39 -3.38
CA ILE A 193 1.20 26.05 -3.91
C ILE A 193 1.64 25.13 -2.76
N MET A 194 1.12 23.90 -2.73
CA MET A 194 1.64 22.80 -1.95
C MET A 194 2.14 21.73 -2.92
N PHE A 195 3.39 21.32 -2.75
CA PHE A 195 4.05 20.38 -3.66
C PHE A 195 4.85 19.34 -2.89
N GLY A 196 4.66 18.05 -3.24
CA GLY A 196 5.54 16.98 -2.78
C GLY A 196 4.87 15.64 -2.49
N PRO A 197 5.67 14.62 -2.13
CA PRO A 197 5.19 13.29 -1.82
C PRO A 197 4.44 13.23 -0.49
N ASP A 198 3.38 12.43 -0.45
CA ASP A 198 2.64 12.08 0.76
C ASP A 198 2.15 10.63 0.64
N LYS A 199 2.39 9.86 1.70
CA LYS A 199 2.00 8.46 1.74
C LYS A 199 1.33 8.19 3.07
N CYS A 200 0.15 7.58 3.05
CA CYS A 200 -0.45 7.01 4.25
C CYS A 200 -1.03 5.61 3.97
N GLY A 201 -0.36 4.59 4.50
CA GLY A 201 -0.70 3.19 4.21
C GLY A 201 -0.50 2.87 2.73
N ASN A 202 -1.60 2.52 2.06
CA ASN A 202 -1.61 2.22 0.62
C ASN A 202 -1.93 3.45 -0.25
N ASP A 203 -2.38 4.55 0.34
CA ASP A 203 -2.67 5.77 -0.41
C ASP A 203 -1.37 6.56 -0.58
N ILE A 204 -0.88 6.60 -1.81
CA ILE A 204 0.29 7.37 -2.22
C ILE A 204 -0.19 8.50 -3.12
N LYS A 205 0.20 9.72 -2.76
CA LYS A 205 -0.17 10.95 -3.46
C LYS A 205 1.07 11.78 -3.70
N MET A 206 1.16 12.32 -4.91
CA MET A 206 2.04 13.44 -5.21
C MET A 206 1.17 14.70 -5.14
N HIS A 207 1.26 15.46 -4.04
CA HIS A 207 0.51 16.69 -3.92
C HIS A 207 1.06 17.68 -4.93
N PHE A 208 0.19 18.17 -5.80
CA PHE A 208 0.35 19.45 -6.46
C PHE A 208 -0.98 20.17 -6.32
N ILE A 209 -1.06 21.06 -5.35
CA ILE A 209 -2.26 21.80 -5.01
C ILE A 209 -1.93 23.26 -5.19
N PHE A 210 -2.77 24.00 -5.92
CA PHE A 210 -2.67 25.45 -5.94
C PHE A 210 -3.98 26.09 -5.49
N ARG A 211 -3.86 27.26 -4.87
CA ARG A 211 -5.00 28.05 -4.42
C ARG A 211 -5.40 29.03 -5.51
N HIS A 212 -6.60 28.82 -6.06
CA HIS A 212 -7.18 29.70 -7.07
C HIS A 212 -8.10 30.72 -6.41
N VAL A 213 -7.92 31.99 -6.76
CA VAL A 213 -8.79 33.08 -6.32
C VAL A 213 -9.88 33.28 -7.36
N ASN A 214 -11.12 33.09 -6.97
CA ASN A 214 -12.26 33.28 -7.85
C ASN A 214 -12.37 34.76 -8.27
N PRO A 215 -12.41 35.07 -9.58
CA PRO A 215 -12.46 36.44 -10.09
C PRO A 215 -13.73 37.23 -9.69
N ILE A 216 -14.86 36.55 -9.43
CA ILE A 216 -16.15 37.20 -9.19
C ILE A 216 -16.34 37.51 -7.70
N ASN A 217 -16.21 36.50 -6.84
CA ASN A 217 -16.51 36.61 -5.41
C ASN A 217 -15.26 36.76 -4.52
N GLY A 218 -14.06 36.60 -5.09
CA GLY A 218 -12.79 36.66 -4.36
C GLY A 218 -12.55 35.49 -3.39
N SER A 219 -13.37 34.45 -3.45
CA SER A 219 -13.18 33.25 -2.62
C SER A 219 -11.95 32.47 -3.08
N ILE A 220 -11.26 31.84 -2.13
CA ILE A 220 -10.06 31.05 -2.41
C ILE A 220 -10.44 29.58 -2.37
N THR A 221 -10.17 28.86 -3.44
CA THR A 221 -10.46 27.42 -3.54
C THR A 221 -9.19 26.65 -3.84
N GLU A 222 -9.00 25.52 -3.15
CA GLU A 222 -7.86 24.63 -3.40
C GLU A 222 -8.19 23.73 -4.59
N LYS A 223 -7.26 23.67 -5.55
CA LYS A 223 -7.36 22.87 -6.75
C LYS A 223 -6.33 21.76 -6.65
N HIS A 224 -6.76 20.50 -6.61
CA HIS A 224 -5.88 19.35 -6.47
C HIS A 224 -5.57 18.75 -7.83
N CYS A 225 -4.30 18.56 -8.13
CA CYS A 225 -3.88 17.83 -9.32
C CYS A 225 -4.35 16.37 -9.23
N LYS A 226 -4.81 15.82 -10.36
CA LYS A 226 -5.16 14.40 -10.46
C LYS A 226 -3.92 13.54 -10.19
N LYS A 227 -4.17 12.34 -9.67
CA LYS A 227 -3.11 11.36 -9.39
C LYS A 227 -2.35 11.02 -10.69
N PRO A 228 -1.02 10.85 -10.62
CA PRO A 228 -0.25 10.34 -11.75
C PRO A 228 -0.74 8.93 -12.13
N LYS A 229 -0.55 8.54 -13.40
CA LYS A 229 -0.92 7.21 -13.90
C LYS A 229 -0.04 6.13 -13.30
N ASP A 230 1.24 6.44 -13.09
CA ASP A 230 2.23 5.51 -12.56
C ASP A 230 2.23 5.49 -11.03
N ARG A 231 2.41 4.30 -10.47
CA ARG A 231 2.39 4.09 -9.02
C ARG A 231 3.78 4.36 -8.42
N LEU A 232 3.91 5.46 -7.69
CA LEU A 232 5.17 5.92 -7.09
C LEU A 232 5.46 5.25 -5.74
N GLU A 233 5.68 3.93 -5.71
CA GLU A 233 6.01 3.25 -4.44
C GLU A 233 7.48 3.29 -4.08
N GLU A 234 8.35 3.26 -5.09
CA GLU A 234 9.79 3.09 -4.93
C GLU A 234 10.41 4.17 -4.02
N PRO A 235 10.07 5.47 -4.20
CA PRO A 235 10.67 6.54 -3.40
C PRO A 235 10.41 6.48 -1.89
N PHE A 236 9.42 5.69 -1.47
CA PHE A 236 9.04 5.55 -0.07
C PHE A 236 9.61 4.29 0.60
N LYS A 237 10.25 3.39 -0.17
CA LYS A 237 10.69 2.07 0.28
C LYS A 237 12.20 1.85 0.18
N ASP A 238 12.86 2.44 -0.82
CA ASP A 238 14.27 2.18 -1.10
C ASP A 238 15.25 2.88 -0.13
N LYS A 239 14.75 3.84 0.66
CA LYS A 239 15.50 4.63 1.66
C LYS A 239 16.62 5.46 1.03
N LEU A 240 16.49 5.78 -0.24
CA LEU A 240 17.47 6.58 -0.99
C LEU A 240 17.01 8.04 -1.09
N PRO A 241 17.93 8.97 -1.40
CA PRO A 241 17.54 10.33 -1.77
C PRO A 241 16.79 10.31 -3.11
N HIS A 242 15.70 11.07 -3.18
CA HIS A 242 14.94 11.35 -4.39
C HIS A 242 14.78 12.85 -4.62
N LEU A 243 14.89 13.26 -5.88
CA LEU A 243 14.77 14.64 -6.32
C LEU A 243 13.35 14.92 -6.82
N TYR A 244 12.64 15.84 -6.19
CA TYR A 244 11.30 16.26 -6.59
C TYR A 244 11.39 17.63 -7.26
N THR A 245 10.91 17.73 -8.50
CA THR A 245 10.91 18.98 -9.27
C THR A 245 9.50 19.29 -9.78
N LEU A 246 9.03 20.50 -9.50
CA LEU A 246 7.79 21.06 -10.07
C LEU A 246 8.16 22.21 -11.00
N ILE A 247 7.65 22.15 -12.21
CA ILE A 247 7.80 23.20 -13.22
C ILE A 247 6.39 23.68 -13.57
N VAL A 248 6.10 24.95 -13.34
CA VAL A 248 4.84 25.59 -13.74
C VAL A 248 5.14 26.69 -14.72
N ARG A 249 4.56 26.63 -15.91
CA ARG A 249 4.85 27.55 -17.01
C ARG A 249 3.74 28.61 -17.19
N PRO A 250 4.09 29.79 -17.75
CA PRO A 250 3.12 30.86 -18.03
C PRO A 250 2.00 30.49 -19.02
N ASP A 251 2.22 29.45 -19.83
CA ASP A 251 1.23 28.90 -20.78
C ASP A 251 0.15 28.03 -20.10
N ASN A 252 0.12 28.00 -18.76
CA ASN A 252 -0.73 27.16 -17.93
C ASN A 252 -0.42 25.66 -18.04
N THR A 253 0.76 25.27 -18.52
CA THR A 253 1.23 23.89 -18.44
C THR A 253 2.06 23.66 -17.18
N PHE A 254 2.09 22.42 -16.71
CA PHE A 254 2.95 22.00 -15.62
C PHE A 254 3.59 20.65 -15.91
N GLU A 255 4.74 20.43 -15.30
CA GLU A 255 5.44 19.15 -15.28
C GLU A 255 5.92 18.86 -13.85
N ILE A 256 5.73 17.62 -13.43
CA ILE A 256 6.27 17.09 -12.19
C ILE A 256 7.29 16.01 -12.54
N ARG A 257 8.51 16.18 -12.06
CA ARG A 257 9.60 15.23 -12.25
C ARG A 257 10.06 14.64 -10.91
N VAL A 258 10.33 13.35 -10.93
CA VAL A 258 10.98 12.62 -9.83
C VAL A 258 12.24 11.97 -10.41
N ASP A 259 13.40 12.29 -9.86
CA ASP A 259 14.71 11.80 -10.34
C ASP A 259 14.91 12.02 -11.85
N HIS A 260 14.58 13.22 -12.32
CA HIS A 260 14.54 13.63 -13.74
C HIS A 260 13.48 12.96 -14.63
N ASN A 261 12.75 11.95 -14.13
CA ASN A 261 11.68 11.29 -14.87
C ASN A 261 10.37 12.07 -14.73
N ILE A 262 9.68 12.33 -15.83
CA ILE A 262 8.37 13.00 -15.82
C ILE A 262 7.31 12.00 -15.36
N ILE A 263 6.71 12.26 -14.20
CA ILE A 263 5.67 11.41 -13.61
C ILE A 263 4.25 11.92 -13.88
N ASN A 264 4.13 13.22 -14.11
CA ASN A 264 2.86 13.88 -14.37
C ASN A 264 3.10 15.15 -15.19
N GLU A 265 2.28 15.36 -16.20
CA GLU A 265 2.29 16.53 -17.06
C GLU A 265 0.87 16.87 -17.48
N GLY A 266 0.59 18.15 -17.71
CA GLY A 266 -0.74 18.56 -18.15
C GLY A 266 -0.95 20.06 -18.10
N SER A 267 -2.22 20.46 -18.13
CA SER A 267 -2.64 21.85 -18.00
C SER A 267 -3.30 22.11 -16.65
N LEU A 268 -3.06 23.30 -16.10
CA LEU A 268 -3.72 23.81 -14.90
C LEU A 268 -5.25 23.86 -15.03
N LEU A 269 -5.79 23.85 -16.26
CA LEU A 269 -7.23 23.91 -16.53
C LEU A 269 -7.92 22.53 -16.53
N SER A 270 -7.24 21.48 -17.03
CA SER A 270 -7.87 20.16 -17.27
C SER A 270 -7.55 19.12 -16.21
N GLU A 271 -6.37 19.19 -15.60
CA GLU A 271 -5.85 18.14 -14.71
C GLU A 271 -6.11 18.39 -13.22
N PHE A 272 -7.04 19.28 -12.90
CA PHE A 272 -7.35 19.67 -11.52
C PHE A 272 -8.79 19.37 -11.13
N THR A 273 -8.95 18.89 -9.90
CA THR A 273 -10.24 18.62 -9.25
C THR A 273 -10.31 19.40 -7.94
N PRO A 274 -11.35 20.24 -7.73
CA PRO A 274 -12.35 20.68 -8.71
C PRO A 274 -11.71 21.46 -9.87
N PRO A 275 -12.35 21.53 -11.05
CA PRO A 275 -11.82 22.29 -12.18
C PRO A 275 -11.68 23.78 -11.83
N VAL A 276 -10.71 24.46 -12.45
CA VAL A 276 -10.53 25.92 -12.27
C VAL A 276 -11.79 26.66 -12.67
N ASN A 277 -12.26 26.39 -13.88
CA ASN A 277 -13.49 26.95 -14.41
C ASN A 277 -14.65 26.03 -14.00
N PRO A 278 -15.60 26.52 -13.19
CA PRO A 278 -16.78 25.73 -12.84
C PRO A 278 -17.59 25.40 -14.12
N PRO A 279 -18.39 24.32 -14.11
CA PRO A 279 -19.19 23.96 -15.26
C PRO A 279 -20.21 25.07 -15.57
N ARG A 280 -20.50 25.25 -16.86
CA ARG A 280 -21.50 26.23 -17.34
C ARG A 280 -22.91 25.92 -16.88
N GLU A 281 -23.20 24.65 -16.69
CA GLU A 281 -24.49 24.14 -16.27
C GLU A 281 -24.31 23.27 -15.02
N ILE A 282 -25.21 23.40 -14.07
CA ILE A 282 -25.30 22.56 -12.87
C ILE A 282 -26.66 21.88 -12.84
N ASP A 283 -26.73 20.75 -12.16
CA ASP A 283 -27.99 20.08 -11.90
C ASP A 283 -28.85 20.96 -10.96
N ASP A 284 -30.13 21.11 -11.28
CA ASP A 284 -31.08 21.91 -10.51
C ASP A 284 -31.29 21.24 -9.14
N PRO A 285 -30.86 21.88 -8.03
CA PRO A 285 -31.02 21.30 -6.70
C PRO A 285 -32.48 21.22 -6.26
N GLU A 286 -33.39 21.97 -6.90
CA GLU A 286 -34.82 21.96 -6.59
C GLU A 286 -35.60 20.92 -7.42
N ASP A 287 -34.99 20.38 -8.48
CA ASP A 287 -35.61 19.33 -9.28
C ASP A 287 -35.49 17.99 -8.56
N LYS A 288 -36.63 17.30 -8.42
CA LYS A 288 -36.73 16.04 -7.69
C LYS A 288 -37.32 14.98 -8.58
N LYS A 289 -36.83 13.75 -8.41
CA LYS A 289 -37.35 12.59 -9.11
C LYS A 289 -38.86 12.47 -8.91
N PRO A 290 -39.67 12.50 -9.99
CA PRO A 290 -41.10 12.27 -9.89
C PRO A 290 -41.40 10.84 -9.39
N GLU A 291 -42.46 10.69 -8.59
CA GLU A 291 -42.88 9.37 -8.08
C GLU A 291 -43.32 8.41 -9.20
N ASP A 292 -43.78 8.93 -10.34
CA ASP A 292 -44.20 8.15 -11.50
C ASP A 292 -43.04 7.72 -12.41
N TRP A 293 -41.80 8.07 -12.05
CA TRP A 293 -40.62 7.75 -12.83
C TRP A 293 -40.06 6.38 -12.47
N ASP A 294 -40.36 5.38 -13.31
CA ASP A 294 -39.84 4.02 -13.15
C ASP A 294 -38.46 3.88 -13.81
N GLU A 295 -37.45 3.58 -12.99
CA GLU A 295 -36.05 3.33 -13.41
C GLU A 295 -35.75 1.84 -13.55
N ARG A 296 -36.70 0.96 -13.21
CA ARG A 296 -36.49 -0.48 -13.33
C ARG A 296 -36.58 -0.84 -14.80
N GLU A 297 -35.44 -1.22 -15.37
CA GLU A 297 -35.37 -1.71 -16.75
C GLU A 297 -36.22 -2.96 -16.96
N LYS A 298 -36.23 -3.84 -15.96
CA LYS A 298 -36.99 -5.08 -15.98
C LYS A 298 -37.89 -5.21 -14.78
N ILE A 299 -39.10 -5.69 -15.01
CA ILE A 299 -40.09 -6.00 -13.99
C ILE A 299 -40.48 -7.49 -14.10
N PRO A 300 -40.85 -8.14 -12.98
CA PRO A 300 -41.44 -9.47 -13.05
C PRO A 300 -42.70 -9.44 -13.91
N ASP A 301 -42.87 -10.41 -14.80
CA ASP A 301 -44.03 -10.52 -15.67
C ASP A 301 -45.31 -10.60 -14.83
N PRO A 302 -46.20 -9.59 -14.89
CA PRO A 302 -47.43 -9.58 -14.12
C PRO A 302 -48.44 -10.63 -14.59
N THR A 303 -48.24 -11.21 -15.77
CA THR A 303 -49.11 -12.24 -16.35
C THR A 303 -48.64 -13.66 -16.03
N ALA A 304 -47.38 -13.83 -15.59
CA ALA A 304 -46.86 -15.13 -15.21
C ALA A 304 -47.48 -15.59 -13.88
N GLN A 305 -48.05 -16.79 -13.89
CA GLN A 305 -48.57 -17.44 -12.70
C GLN A 305 -47.68 -18.60 -12.33
N LYS A 306 -47.58 -18.85 -11.02
CA LYS A 306 -46.87 -20.00 -10.48
C LYS A 306 -47.50 -21.30 -11.03
N PRO A 307 -46.72 -22.19 -11.67
CA PRO A 307 -47.22 -23.48 -12.12
C PRO A 307 -47.71 -24.34 -10.95
N GLU A 308 -48.76 -25.14 -11.19
CA GLU A 308 -49.34 -26.03 -10.17
C GLU A 308 -48.37 -27.15 -9.73
N ASP A 309 -47.39 -27.51 -10.57
CA ASP A 309 -46.38 -28.53 -10.32
C ASP A 309 -45.13 -27.99 -9.58
N TRP A 310 -45.20 -26.76 -9.08
CA TRP A 310 -44.11 -26.09 -8.36
C TRP A 310 -44.43 -26.00 -6.87
N ASP A 311 -43.83 -26.85 -6.05
CA ASP A 311 -43.94 -26.77 -4.60
C ASP A 311 -42.84 -25.87 -4.02
N ASP A 312 -43.23 -24.76 -3.38
CA ASP A 312 -42.26 -23.82 -2.76
C ASP A 312 -41.81 -24.29 -1.37
N ASP A 313 -42.59 -25.17 -0.73
CA ASP A 313 -42.37 -25.66 0.63
C ASP A 313 -41.63 -27.01 0.65
N ALA A 314 -41.40 -27.61 -0.53
CA ALA A 314 -40.58 -28.80 -0.67
C ALA A 314 -39.17 -28.53 -0.08
N PRO A 315 -38.66 -29.39 0.81
CA PRO A 315 -37.30 -29.23 1.32
C PRO A 315 -36.28 -29.62 0.23
N PRO A 316 -35.10 -28.97 0.17
CA PRO A 316 -34.04 -29.30 -0.79
C PRO A 316 -33.48 -30.70 -0.58
N GLN A 317 -33.58 -31.22 0.65
CA GLN A 317 -33.09 -32.53 1.01
C GLN A 317 -34.17 -33.29 1.78
N ILE A 318 -34.28 -34.58 1.48
CA ILE A 318 -35.15 -35.53 2.18
C ILE A 318 -34.30 -36.68 2.72
N PRO A 319 -34.68 -37.29 3.85
CA PRO A 319 -34.00 -38.50 4.33
C PRO A 319 -34.08 -39.60 3.28
N ASP A 320 -32.97 -40.30 3.03
CA ASP A 320 -32.91 -41.38 2.06
C ASP A 320 -33.79 -42.57 2.48
N PRO A 321 -34.87 -42.90 1.74
CA PRO A 321 -35.75 -44.02 2.08
C PRO A 321 -35.10 -45.39 1.84
N SER A 322 -33.97 -45.44 1.13
CA SER A 322 -33.21 -46.65 0.85
C SER A 322 -32.06 -46.90 1.82
N ALA A 323 -31.70 -45.90 2.64
CA ALA A 323 -30.67 -46.05 3.65
C ALA A 323 -31.18 -46.89 4.81
N VAL A 324 -30.44 -47.95 5.13
CA VAL A 324 -30.67 -48.81 6.28
C VAL A 324 -29.58 -48.54 7.30
N MET A 325 -29.95 -48.47 8.59
CA MET A 325 -29.00 -48.32 9.68
C MET A 325 -28.01 -49.50 9.69
N PRO A 326 -26.68 -49.26 9.79
CA PRO A 326 -25.69 -50.31 9.93
C PRO A 326 -25.90 -51.14 11.20
N ASP A 327 -25.63 -52.45 11.13
CA ASP A 327 -25.82 -53.38 12.27
C ASP A 327 -24.87 -53.11 13.46
N ASP A 328 -23.78 -52.36 13.25
CA ASP A 328 -22.77 -51.99 14.24
C ASP A 328 -22.95 -50.57 14.81
N TRP A 329 -24.07 -49.90 14.52
CA TRP A 329 -24.37 -48.56 15.02
C TRP A 329 -24.75 -48.56 16.51
N LEU A 330 -24.10 -47.72 17.31
CA LEU A 330 -24.30 -47.65 18.77
C LEU A 330 -25.21 -46.47 19.15
N GLU A 331 -26.53 -46.70 19.26
CA GLU A 331 -27.50 -45.62 19.56
C GLU A 331 -27.41 -45.07 20.99
N GLU A 332 -26.98 -45.90 21.95
CA GLU A 332 -26.95 -45.55 23.37
C GLU A 332 -25.72 -44.71 23.76
N GLU A 333 -24.65 -44.79 22.96
CA GLU A 333 -23.41 -44.05 23.18
C GLU A 333 -23.48 -42.69 22.45
N PRO A 334 -23.16 -41.57 23.12
CA PRO A 334 -23.11 -40.28 22.45
C PRO A 334 -21.91 -40.21 21.49
N GLU A 335 -22.10 -39.51 20.37
CA GLU A 335 -21.05 -39.24 19.37
C GLU A 335 -19.88 -38.45 19.98
N MET A 336 -20.22 -37.47 20.83
CA MET A 336 -19.25 -36.61 21.52
C MET A 336 -19.37 -36.79 23.03
N ILE A 337 -18.23 -36.95 23.71
CA ILE A 337 -18.13 -37.00 25.17
C ILE A 337 -17.35 -35.79 25.70
N PRO A 338 -17.63 -35.28 26.91
CA PRO A 338 -16.79 -34.25 27.53
C PRO A 338 -15.35 -34.76 27.67
N ASP A 339 -14.38 -33.93 27.29
CA ASP A 339 -12.96 -34.30 27.33
C ASP A 339 -12.54 -34.62 28.77
N PRO A 340 -12.14 -35.88 29.07
CA PRO A 340 -11.73 -36.27 30.42
C PRO A 340 -10.40 -35.63 30.84
N SER A 341 -9.66 -35.04 29.91
CA SER A 341 -8.38 -34.35 30.17
C SER A 341 -8.53 -32.84 30.36
N ALA A 342 -9.68 -32.27 30.00
CA ALA A 342 -9.93 -30.85 30.16
C ALA A 342 -10.14 -30.49 31.64
N GLN A 343 -9.42 -29.48 32.09
CA GLN A 343 -9.56 -28.92 33.44
C GLN A 343 -10.13 -27.52 33.34
N LYS A 344 -11.00 -27.19 34.30
CA LYS A 344 -11.53 -25.83 34.45
C LYS A 344 -10.35 -24.85 34.66
N PRO A 345 -10.24 -23.77 33.88
CA PRO A 345 -9.23 -22.74 34.12
C PRO A 345 -9.39 -22.10 35.51
N ASP A 346 -8.27 -21.81 36.18
CA ASP A 346 -8.27 -21.20 37.52
C ASP A 346 -8.88 -19.79 37.55
N ASP A 347 -8.88 -19.09 36.40
CA ASP A 347 -9.43 -17.74 36.22
C ASP A 347 -10.90 -17.73 35.77
N TRP A 348 -11.58 -18.90 35.75
CA TRP A 348 -12.98 -18.98 35.30
C TRP A 348 -13.96 -18.63 36.42
N ASP A 349 -14.68 -17.52 36.24
CA ASP A 349 -15.65 -17.00 37.19
C ASP A 349 -17.07 -17.42 36.79
N VAL A 350 -17.77 -18.16 37.66
CA VAL A 350 -19.11 -18.67 37.35
C VAL A 350 -20.17 -17.55 37.28
N ASP A 351 -19.97 -16.45 37.99
CA ASP A 351 -20.90 -15.31 38.00
C ASP A 351 -20.74 -14.43 36.75
N MET A 352 -19.55 -14.40 36.14
CA MET A 352 -19.25 -13.60 34.94
C MET A 352 -19.25 -14.44 33.64
N ASP A 353 -18.73 -15.67 33.68
CA ASP A 353 -18.52 -16.55 32.52
C ASP A 353 -19.53 -17.71 32.44
N GLY A 354 -20.31 -17.97 33.51
CA GLY A 354 -21.29 -19.05 33.60
C GLY A 354 -20.74 -20.39 34.11
N GLU A 355 -21.56 -21.43 34.14
CA GLU A 355 -21.11 -22.79 34.52
C GLU A 355 -20.11 -23.32 33.47
N TRP A 356 -18.95 -23.78 33.94
CA TRP A 356 -17.93 -24.31 33.04
C TRP A 356 -18.33 -25.71 32.54
N GLU A 357 -18.39 -25.87 31.22
CA GLU A 357 -18.58 -27.15 30.54
C GLU A 357 -17.29 -27.55 29.82
N ALA A 358 -16.86 -28.79 29.98
CA ALA A 358 -15.67 -29.30 29.30
C ALA A 358 -15.90 -29.37 27.78
N PRO A 359 -14.88 -29.06 26.95
CA PRO A 359 -14.98 -29.21 25.51
C PRO A 359 -15.34 -30.66 25.15
N LEU A 360 -16.25 -30.81 24.19
CA LEU A 360 -16.68 -32.11 23.70
C LEU A 360 -15.64 -32.66 22.71
N VAL A 361 -15.25 -33.92 22.87
CA VAL A 361 -14.34 -34.67 22.00
C VAL A 361 -15.02 -35.92 21.45
N ASP A 362 -14.56 -36.38 20.28
CA ASP A 362 -15.07 -37.59 19.65
C ASP A 362 -14.91 -38.79 20.60
N ASN A 363 -15.99 -39.57 20.77
CA ASN A 363 -15.95 -40.74 21.63
C ASN A 363 -15.06 -41.83 20.99
N PRO A 364 -13.98 -42.29 21.66
CA PRO A 364 -13.05 -43.28 21.11
C PRO A 364 -13.68 -44.67 20.88
N VAL A 365 -14.87 -44.92 21.43
CA VAL A 365 -15.66 -46.12 21.13
C VAL A 365 -16.27 -46.02 19.72
N CYS A 366 -16.63 -44.81 19.30
CA CYS A 366 -17.31 -44.51 18.04
C CYS A 366 -16.37 -44.54 16.83
N GLU A 367 -15.06 -44.34 17.04
CA GLU A 367 -14.05 -44.51 15.98
C GLU A 367 -13.93 -45.96 15.47
N LYS A 368 -14.35 -46.96 16.27
CA LYS A 368 -14.19 -48.40 15.96
C LYS A 368 -15.43 -49.02 15.32
N VAL A 369 -16.52 -48.26 15.18
CA VAL A 369 -17.81 -48.69 14.65
C VAL A 369 -18.29 -47.71 13.57
N SER A 370 -19.33 -48.06 12.82
CA SER A 370 -19.86 -47.22 11.75
C SER A 370 -20.49 -45.88 12.23
N GLY A 371 -20.84 -45.77 13.52
CA GLY A 371 -21.26 -44.51 14.14
C GLY A 371 -21.97 -44.70 15.48
N CYS A 372 -22.23 -43.57 16.13
CA CYS A 372 -22.82 -43.50 17.47
C CYS A 372 -23.92 -42.44 17.57
N GLY A 373 -24.76 -42.55 18.60
CA GLY A 373 -25.86 -41.63 18.87
C GLY A 373 -27.12 -41.97 18.08
N LYS A 374 -28.15 -41.12 18.15
CA LYS A 374 -29.41 -41.39 17.45
C LYS A 374 -29.21 -41.37 15.94
N TRP A 375 -29.37 -42.53 15.30
CA TRP A 375 -29.21 -42.64 13.86
C TRP A 375 -30.20 -41.75 13.12
N LYS A 376 -29.71 -41.02 12.12
CA LYS A 376 -30.51 -40.25 11.18
C LYS A 376 -30.11 -40.68 9.78
N ALA A 377 -31.10 -41.02 8.96
CA ALA A 377 -30.85 -41.39 7.58
C ALA A 377 -30.13 -40.23 6.85
N PRO A 378 -29.14 -40.54 6.00
CA PRO A 378 -28.44 -39.52 5.22
C PRO A 378 -29.44 -38.75 4.35
N LEU A 379 -29.24 -37.44 4.27
CA LEU A 379 -30.09 -36.56 3.49
C LEU A 379 -29.70 -36.65 2.01
N ILE A 380 -30.64 -37.01 1.15
CA ILE A 380 -30.48 -37.01 -0.31
C ILE A 380 -31.20 -35.83 -0.94
N ALA A 381 -30.72 -35.39 -2.11
CA ALA A 381 -31.36 -34.31 -2.84
C ALA A 381 -32.79 -34.69 -3.25
N ASN A 382 -33.76 -33.83 -2.89
CA ASN A 382 -35.14 -34.02 -3.29
C ASN A 382 -35.29 -33.68 -4.78
N LYS A 383 -35.70 -34.66 -5.59
CA LYS A 383 -35.90 -34.48 -7.03
C LYS A 383 -37.05 -33.54 -7.37
N GLU A 384 -37.98 -33.34 -6.45
CA GLU A 384 -39.14 -32.45 -6.61
C GLU A 384 -38.85 -31.02 -6.16
N TYR A 385 -37.71 -30.77 -5.53
CA TYR A 385 -37.32 -29.42 -5.12
C TYR A 385 -36.92 -28.57 -6.32
N LYS A 386 -37.73 -27.56 -6.62
CA LYS A 386 -37.46 -26.57 -7.69
C LYS A 386 -37.04 -25.20 -7.15
N GLY A 387 -37.06 -25.00 -5.83
CA GLY A 387 -36.80 -23.72 -5.17
C GLY A 387 -38.07 -22.87 -5.04
N LYS A 388 -37.94 -21.61 -4.63
CA LYS A 388 -39.09 -20.68 -4.61
C LYS A 388 -39.35 -20.14 -6.01
N TRP A 389 -40.58 -20.24 -6.49
CA TRP A 389 -40.93 -19.75 -7.82
C TRP A 389 -40.73 -18.23 -7.91
N ARG A 390 -40.15 -17.77 -9.02
CA ARG A 390 -40.02 -16.35 -9.37
C ARG A 390 -40.53 -16.16 -10.79
N ALA A 391 -41.35 -15.14 -11.01
CA ALA A 391 -41.83 -14.79 -12.34
C ALA A 391 -40.64 -14.39 -13.25
N PRO A 392 -40.70 -14.72 -14.55
CA PRO A 392 -39.70 -14.27 -15.52
C PRO A 392 -39.68 -12.74 -15.58
N MET A 393 -38.50 -12.15 -15.77
CA MET A 393 -38.33 -10.70 -15.87
C MET A 393 -38.57 -10.25 -17.31
N ILE A 394 -39.48 -9.30 -17.53
CA ILE A 394 -39.78 -8.68 -18.82
C ILE A 394 -39.33 -7.21 -18.81
N ASP A 395 -39.04 -6.67 -19.99
CA ASP A 395 -38.70 -5.26 -20.12
C ASP A 395 -39.89 -4.40 -19.70
N ASN A 396 -39.63 -3.41 -18.85
CA ASN A 396 -40.67 -2.56 -18.28
C ASN A 396 -41.17 -1.55 -19.32
N PRO A 397 -42.44 -1.61 -19.75
CA PRO A 397 -42.97 -0.65 -20.72
C PRO A 397 -42.97 0.80 -20.23
N ASN A 398 -42.90 1.02 -18.91
CA ASN A 398 -42.87 2.33 -18.27
C ASN A 398 -41.45 2.81 -17.94
N TYR A 399 -40.40 2.09 -18.36
CA TYR A 399 -39.02 2.53 -18.14
C TYR A 399 -38.74 3.84 -18.88
N ARG A 400 -38.43 4.91 -18.14
CA ARG A 400 -38.13 6.23 -18.70
C ARG A 400 -36.64 6.55 -18.73
N GLY A 401 -35.78 5.59 -18.40
CA GLY A 401 -34.35 5.80 -18.19
C GLY A 401 -34.02 6.09 -16.73
N LYS A 402 -32.73 6.13 -16.39
CA LYS A 402 -32.27 6.62 -15.08
C LYS A 402 -32.58 8.12 -14.98
N TRP A 403 -33.27 8.53 -13.92
CA TRP A 403 -33.60 9.94 -13.73
C TRP A 403 -32.33 10.76 -13.46
N SER A 404 -32.25 11.94 -14.07
CA SER A 404 -31.25 12.96 -13.76
C SER A 404 -31.95 14.31 -13.62
N PRO A 405 -31.54 15.17 -12.66
CA PRO A 405 -32.09 16.51 -12.54
C PRO A 405 -31.92 17.32 -13.84
N ARG A 406 -32.78 18.30 -14.05
CA ARG A 406 -32.62 19.27 -15.14
C ARG A 406 -31.34 20.07 -14.96
N LYS A 407 -30.67 20.38 -16.06
CA LYS A 407 -29.51 21.26 -16.07
C LYS A 407 -29.95 22.73 -16.14
N ILE A 408 -29.48 23.53 -15.19
CA ILE A 408 -29.69 24.98 -15.16
C ILE A 408 -28.35 25.71 -15.35
N PRO A 409 -28.36 26.93 -15.93
CA PRO A 409 -27.16 27.75 -16.01
C PRO A 409 -26.58 28.01 -14.62
N ASN A 410 -25.27 27.81 -14.47
CA ASN A 410 -24.59 28.00 -13.20
C ASN A 410 -24.45 29.52 -12.89
N PRO A 411 -25.04 30.03 -11.79
CA PRO A 411 -24.92 31.43 -11.42
C PRO A 411 -23.48 31.82 -11.02
N ASP A 412 -22.68 30.86 -10.55
CA ASP A 412 -21.29 31.05 -10.15
C ASP A 412 -20.30 30.79 -11.30
N PHE A 413 -20.79 30.67 -12.54
CA PHE A 413 -19.93 30.44 -13.70
C PHE A 413 -18.98 31.62 -13.92
N PHE A 414 -17.69 31.31 -14.01
CA PHE A 414 -16.65 32.22 -14.47
C PHE A 414 -15.69 31.49 -15.39
N GLU A 415 -15.01 32.26 -16.24
CA GLU A 415 -14.00 31.74 -17.16
C GLU A 415 -12.68 32.46 -16.90
N ASP A 416 -11.72 31.74 -16.32
CA ASP A 416 -10.34 32.14 -16.19
C ASP A 416 -9.48 31.36 -17.19
N LEU A 417 -8.83 32.08 -18.10
CA LEU A 417 -7.94 31.51 -19.13
C LEU A 417 -6.47 31.55 -18.70
N THR A 418 -6.14 32.19 -17.57
CA THR A 418 -4.77 32.35 -17.09
C THR A 418 -4.62 31.98 -15.61
N PRO A 419 -4.95 30.74 -15.21
CA PRO A 419 -4.78 30.27 -13.82
C PRO A 419 -3.34 30.36 -13.31
N PHE A 420 -2.34 30.46 -14.20
CA PHE A 420 -0.95 30.71 -13.83
C PHE A 420 -0.76 31.97 -12.98
N LYS A 421 -1.61 33.00 -13.14
CA LYS A 421 -1.49 34.29 -12.43
C LYS A 421 -1.99 34.17 -10.98
N MET A 422 -1.34 33.32 -10.21
CA MET A 422 -1.65 33.04 -8.81
C MET A 422 -1.17 34.17 -7.88
N THR A 423 -1.50 34.05 -6.60
CA THR A 423 -0.97 34.96 -5.57
C THR A 423 0.55 34.86 -5.50
N PRO A 424 1.30 35.97 -5.33
CA PRO A 424 2.75 35.92 -5.21
C PRO A 424 3.21 35.05 -4.03
N ILE A 425 4.41 34.49 -4.12
CA ILE A 425 5.02 33.65 -3.07
C ILE A 425 6.04 34.48 -2.29
N GLY A 426 5.98 34.43 -0.95
CA GLY A 426 6.86 35.20 -0.06
C GLY A 426 7.73 34.36 0.87
N ALA A 427 7.33 33.12 1.16
CA ALA A 427 8.07 32.21 2.04
C ALA A 427 7.88 30.75 1.59
N VAL A 428 8.78 29.88 2.00
CA VAL A 428 8.67 28.42 1.90
C VAL A 428 8.48 27.84 3.31
N GLY A 429 7.57 26.91 3.47
CA GLY A 429 7.27 26.28 4.75
C GLY A 429 7.14 24.78 4.60
N ILE A 430 7.56 24.05 5.62
CA ILE A 430 7.39 22.61 5.75
C ILE A 430 6.48 22.41 6.95
N GLU A 431 5.25 21.96 6.72
CA GLU A 431 4.28 21.64 7.76
C GLU A 431 3.79 20.23 7.54
N LEU A 432 4.20 19.33 8.42
CA LEU A 432 4.04 17.90 8.23
C LEU A 432 3.51 17.25 9.50
N TRP A 433 2.70 16.22 9.29
CA TRP A 433 2.43 15.20 10.28
C TRP A 433 3.00 13.89 9.74
N SER A 434 3.84 13.22 10.54
CA SER A 434 4.46 11.97 10.13
C SER A 434 4.53 10.98 11.27
N MET A 435 4.11 9.74 10.99
CA MET A 435 4.31 8.56 11.83
C MET A 435 5.73 7.99 11.69
N SER A 436 6.49 8.41 10.69
CA SER A 436 7.91 8.07 10.51
C SER A 436 8.81 9.23 10.93
N ASN A 437 9.97 8.90 11.48
CA ASN A 437 11.06 9.81 11.82
C ASN A 437 12.17 9.76 10.76
N GLU A 438 13.18 10.61 10.92
CA GLU A 438 14.39 10.64 10.08
C GLU A 438 14.10 11.02 8.61
N ILE A 439 13.10 11.87 8.38
CA ILE A 439 12.87 12.47 7.06
C ILE A 439 13.86 13.61 6.86
N LEU A 440 14.76 13.47 5.89
CA LEU A 440 15.79 14.45 5.59
C LEU A 440 15.39 15.24 4.34
N PHE A 441 15.37 16.57 4.47
CA PHE A 441 15.20 17.51 3.38
C PHE A 441 16.54 18.15 3.04
N ASP A 442 16.83 18.27 1.77
CA ASP A 442 18.08 18.85 1.28
C ASP A 442 17.85 19.61 -0.05
N ASN A 443 18.78 20.49 -0.41
CA ASN A 443 18.85 21.18 -1.70
C ASN A 443 17.52 21.84 -2.13
N ILE A 444 16.89 22.59 -1.22
CA ILE A 444 15.63 23.27 -1.50
C ILE A 444 15.93 24.53 -2.30
N ILE A 445 15.47 24.56 -3.54
CA ILE A 445 15.64 25.69 -4.46
C ILE A 445 14.32 26.14 -5.09
N ILE A 446 14.23 27.45 -5.32
CA ILE A 446 13.16 28.08 -6.09
C ILE A 446 13.81 29.04 -7.08
N THR A 447 13.57 28.85 -8.37
CA THR A 447 14.15 29.65 -9.45
C THR A 447 13.14 29.90 -10.57
N ASP A 448 13.48 30.80 -11.48
CA ASP A 448 12.72 31.17 -12.67
C ASP A 448 13.32 30.59 -13.97
N ASP A 449 14.43 29.85 -13.88
CA ASP A 449 15.11 29.21 -15.00
C ASP A 449 15.28 27.69 -14.79
N LEU A 450 14.88 26.91 -15.78
CA LEU A 450 14.99 25.46 -15.75
C LEU A 450 16.45 24.98 -15.87
N ASP A 451 17.27 25.65 -16.67
CA ASP A 451 18.65 25.24 -16.90
C ASP A 451 19.49 25.38 -15.62
N VAL A 452 19.20 26.42 -14.83
CA VAL A 452 19.83 26.65 -13.52
C VAL A 452 19.46 25.53 -12.53
N ALA A 453 18.20 25.09 -12.51
CA ALA A 453 17.77 24.00 -11.63
C ALA A 453 18.42 22.65 -12.01
N ILE A 454 18.51 22.37 -13.31
CA ILE A 454 19.16 21.16 -13.83
C ILE A 454 20.66 21.17 -13.52
N ASP A 455 21.36 22.28 -13.77
CA ASP A 455 22.78 22.42 -13.45
C ASP A 455 23.04 22.30 -11.93
N TYR A 456 22.13 22.81 -11.10
CA TYR A 456 22.20 22.64 -9.66
C TYR A 456 22.05 21.15 -9.26
N ALA A 457 21.03 20.45 -9.78
CA ALA A 457 20.83 19.02 -9.55
C ALA A 457 22.04 18.18 -10.01
N ALA A 458 22.64 18.56 -11.15
CA ALA A 458 23.82 17.89 -11.69
C ALA A 458 25.05 17.98 -10.77
N LYS A 459 25.14 19.05 -9.97
CA LYS A 459 26.23 19.28 -9.01
C LYS A 459 25.95 18.71 -7.63
N THR A 460 24.68 18.51 -7.26
CA THR A 460 24.28 17.95 -5.98
C THR A 460 23.75 16.52 -6.15
N PHE A 461 22.46 16.37 -6.41
CA PHE A 461 21.75 15.10 -6.47
C PHE A 461 22.39 14.05 -7.38
N ASP A 462 22.76 14.42 -8.61
CA ASP A 462 23.23 13.46 -9.60
C ASP A 462 24.58 12.84 -9.22
N LEU A 463 25.46 13.63 -8.59
CA LEU A 463 26.72 13.13 -8.07
C LEU A 463 26.47 12.19 -6.89
N LYS A 464 25.53 12.54 -6.00
CA LYS A 464 25.14 11.73 -4.84
C LYS A 464 24.57 10.38 -5.29
N ARG A 465 23.67 10.39 -6.28
CA ARG A 465 23.04 9.19 -6.83
C ARG A 465 24.03 8.28 -7.54
N LYS A 466 24.88 8.84 -8.42
CA LYS A 466 25.93 8.07 -9.12
C LYS A 466 26.87 7.36 -8.15
N TYR A 467 27.18 7.97 -7.01
CA TYR A 467 28.02 7.34 -6.00
C TYR A 467 27.29 6.17 -5.31
N ILE A 468 26.05 6.40 -4.86
CA ILE A 468 25.21 5.36 -4.25
C ILE A 468 25.08 4.14 -5.18
N ASP A 469 24.86 4.38 -6.47
CA ASP A 469 24.73 3.34 -7.48
C ASP A 469 26.07 2.59 -7.65
N LYS A 470 27.20 3.30 -7.77
CA LYS A 470 28.55 2.69 -7.84
C LYS A 470 28.89 1.82 -6.61
N GLU A 471 28.52 2.26 -5.42
CA GLU A 471 28.71 1.49 -4.19
C GLU A 471 27.89 0.20 -4.22
N SER A 472 26.64 0.27 -4.66
CA SER A 472 25.76 -0.89 -4.79
C SER A 472 26.28 -1.90 -5.83
N ASP A 473 26.80 -1.41 -6.95
CA ASP A 473 27.44 -2.24 -7.99
C ASP A 473 28.73 -2.87 -7.48
N THR A 474 29.53 -2.14 -6.69
CA THR A 474 30.76 -2.67 -6.09
C THR A 474 30.45 -3.78 -5.11
N PHE A 475 29.39 -3.65 -4.31
CA PHE A 475 28.94 -4.71 -3.42
C PHE A 475 28.47 -5.95 -4.19
N LEU A 476 27.62 -5.79 -5.20
CA LEU A 476 27.20 -6.90 -6.06
C LEU A 476 28.37 -7.57 -6.77
N ASN A 477 29.31 -6.78 -7.28
CA ASN A 477 30.54 -7.28 -7.88
C ASN A 477 31.39 -8.02 -6.85
N LYS A 478 31.50 -7.53 -5.61
CA LYS A 478 32.22 -8.22 -4.51
C LYS A 478 31.56 -9.55 -4.14
N VAL A 479 30.23 -9.61 -4.11
CA VAL A 479 29.47 -10.86 -3.91
C VAL A 479 29.70 -11.82 -5.08
N MET A 480 29.68 -11.31 -6.31
CA MET A 480 29.86 -12.13 -7.50
C MET A 480 31.30 -12.61 -7.67
N THR A 481 32.31 -11.80 -7.34
CA THR A 481 33.73 -12.20 -7.31
C THR A 481 34.00 -13.16 -6.17
N TYR A 482 33.48 -12.90 -4.96
CA TYR A 482 33.55 -13.86 -3.85
C TYR A 482 32.94 -15.21 -4.23
N GLY A 483 31.79 -15.21 -4.90
CA GLY A 483 31.17 -16.41 -5.42
C GLY A 483 32.01 -17.13 -6.48
N LYS A 484 32.71 -16.39 -7.35
CA LYS A 484 33.64 -16.97 -8.35
C LYS A 484 34.87 -17.58 -7.68
N ASP A 485 35.45 -16.90 -6.70
CA ASP A 485 36.67 -17.32 -5.98
C ASP A 485 36.39 -18.46 -5.01
N ASN A 486 35.16 -18.55 -4.49
CA ASN A 486 34.69 -19.61 -3.60
C ASN A 486 33.48 -20.34 -4.20
N PRO A 487 33.68 -21.27 -5.16
CA PRO A 487 32.59 -22.01 -5.80
C PRO A 487 31.70 -22.82 -4.83
N TRP A 488 32.21 -23.12 -3.63
CA TRP A 488 31.46 -23.80 -2.57
C TRP A 488 30.36 -22.92 -1.96
N SER A 489 30.50 -21.58 -1.99
CA SER A 489 29.48 -20.65 -1.50
C SER A 489 28.18 -20.76 -2.31
N TRP A 490 28.26 -20.85 -3.64
CA TRP A 490 27.11 -21.10 -4.51
C TRP A 490 26.45 -22.45 -4.25
N ARG A 491 27.24 -23.48 -3.90
CA ARG A 491 26.70 -24.81 -3.56
C ARG A 491 25.91 -24.77 -2.26
N ILE A 492 26.40 -24.03 -1.26
CA ILE A 492 25.67 -23.82 0.00
C ILE A 492 24.40 -23.00 -0.24
N ALA A 493 24.48 -21.91 -1.01
CA ALA A 493 23.32 -21.11 -1.38
C ALA A 493 22.26 -21.95 -2.13
N LEU A 494 22.68 -22.81 -3.08
CA LEU A 494 21.79 -23.73 -3.77
C LEU A 494 21.12 -24.72 -2.82
N VAL A 495 21.86 -25.31 -1.88
CA VAL A 495 21.27 -26.22 -0.88
C VAL A 495 20.28 -25.48 0.02
N LEU A 496 20.62 -24.26 0.46
CA LEU A 496 19.75 -23.44 1.31
C LEU A 496 18.48 -22.95 0.59
N ILE A 497 18.48 -22.81 -0.73
CA ILE A 497 17.29 -22.44 -1.52
C ILE A 497 16.49 -23.68 -1.93
N VAL A 498 17.15 -24.75 -2.38
CA VAL A 498 16.50 -25.96 -2.88
C VAL A 498 15.87 -26.77 -1.74
N THR A 499 16.45 -26.79 -0.55
CA THR A 499 15.89 -27.56 0.59
C THR A 499 14.53 -27.02 1.05
N PRO A 500 14.31 -25.71 1.29
CA PRO A 500 13.00 -25.18 1.62
C PRO A 500 12.02 -25.25 0.45
N LEU A 501 12.47 -25.07 -0.80
CA LEU A 501 11.62 -25.29 -1.97
C LEU A 501 11.19 -26.75 -2.10
N ALA A 502 12.10 -27.71 -1.93
CA ALA A 502 11.80 -29.13 -1.97
C ALA A 502 10.90 -29.54 -0.79
N PHE A 503 11.06 -28.94 0.38
CA PHE A 503 10.16 -29.15 1.52
C PHE A 503 8.76 -28.58 1.25
N PHE A 504 8.68 -27.38 0.65
CA PHE A 504 7.42 -26.77 0.22
C PHE A 504 6.71 -27.61 -0.84
N PHE A 505 7.43 -28.07 -1.88
CA PHE A 505 6.90 -28.98 -2.89
C PHE A 505 6.55 -30.36 -2.32
N TYR A 506 7.31 -30.89 -1.37
CA TYR A 506 7.00 -32.14 -0.68
C TYR A 506 5.74 -32.00 0.17
N ARG A 507 5.52 -30.86 0.83
CA ARG A 507 4.27 -30.55 1.54
C ARG A 507 3.10 -30.40 0.57
N LEU A 508 3.30 -29.81 -0.60
CA LEU A 508 2.30 -29.72 -1.66
C LEU A 508 1.93 -31.10 -2.26
N MET A 509 2.93 -31.98 -2.41
CA MET A 509 2.78 -33.30 -3.04
C MET A 509 2.45 -34.44 -2.05
N SER A 510 2.65 -34.24 -0.75
CA SER A 510 2.28 -35.22 0.29
C SER A 510 0.83 -35.06 0.76
N GLY A 511 0.10 -34.06 0.26
CA GLY A 511 -1.34 -33.92 0.42
C GLY A 511 -2.11 -34.80 -0.57
N LYS A 512 -1.97 -36.13 -0.47
CA LYS A 512 -2.96 -37.18 -0.81
C LYS A 512 -2.26 -38.53 -0.99
N LYS A 513 -2.49 -39.47 -0.08
CA LYS A 513 -2.54 -40.90 -0.39
C LYS A 513 -3.70 -41.53 0.36
N ASP A 514 -4.76 -41.79 -0.39
CA ASP A 514 -5.84 -42.68 0.01
C ASP A 514 -5.32 -44.11 0.20
N THR A 515 -5.83 -44.73 1.25
CA THR A 515 -5.65 -46.12 1.64
C THR A 515 -6.30 -47.10 0.65
N THR A 516 -5.61 -48.21 0.48
CA THR A 516 -5.90 -49.39 -0.35
C THR A 516 -7.23 -50.09 -0.04
N ALA A 517 -7.93 -50.55 -1.08
CA ALA A 517 -8.86 -51.68 -1.00
C ALA A 517 -8.53 -52.72 -2.09
N THR A 518 -8.33 -53.97 -1.68
CA THR A 518 -8.05 -55.14 -2.55
C THR A 518 -9.27 -56.05 -2.72
N ASP A 519 -9.58 -56.35 -3.99
CA ASP A 519 -10.07 -57.59 -4.64
C ASP A 519 -11.23 -58.45 -4.11
N LYS A 520 -12.27 -58.63 -4.96
CA LYS A 520 -12.91 -59.94 -5.25
C LYS A 520 -13.37 -60.05 -6.73
N LYS A 521 -13.08 -61.20 -7.35
CA LYS A 521 -13.38 -61.68 -8.73
C LYS A 521 -14.87 -61.93 -9.02
N THR A 522 -15.31 -61.81 -10.29
CA THR A 522 -15.75 -62.95 -11.16
C THR A 522 -16.24 -62.53 -12.57
N ASP A 523 -15.84 -63.36 -13.55
CA ASP A 523 -16.43 -63.74 -14.86
C ASP A 523 -16.62 -62.79 -16.05
N ALA A 524 -16.45 -63.41 -17.22
CA ALA A 524 -16.06 -62.89 -18.54
C ALA A 524 -17.21 -62.46 -19.48
N VAL A 525 -16.84 -61.76 -20.59
CA VAL A 525 -17.13 -62.08 -22.02
C VAL A 525 -16.42 -61.03 -22.92
N GLN A 526 -15.64 -61.49 -23.90
CA GLN A 526 -15.01 -60.75 -25.04
C GLN A 526 -16.05 -60.41 -26.15
N PRO A 527 -15.81 -59.63 -27.25
CA PRO A 527 -14.52 -59.36 -27.95
C PRO A 527 -14.30 -57.96 -28.62
N ASP A 528 -13.03 -57.75 -29.00
CA ASP A 528 -12.43 -57.15 -30.22
C ASP A 528 -13.18 -56.08 -31.07
N ASP A 529 -12.53 -54.94 -31.36
CA ASP A 529 -11.70 -54.78 -32.57
C ASP A 529 -10.99 -53.39 -32.67
N LYS A 530 -9.65 -53.47 -32.75
CA LYS A 530 -8.63 -52.57 -33.34
C LYS A 530 -8.73 -51.03 -33.29
N PRO A 531 -7.60 -50.41 -32.89
CA PRO A 531 -6.93 -49.41 -33.70
C PRO A 531 -5.55 -49.96 -34.11
N SER A 532 -5.34 -50.22 -35.41
CA SER A 532 -4.01 -50.54 -35.91
C SER A 532 -3.29 -49.24 -36.22
N GLU A 533 -2.28 -48.86 -35.42
CA GLU A 533 -0.88 -49.29 -35.56
C GLU A 533 -0.20 -48.48 -36.67
N ASN A 534 1.05 -48.03 -36.58
CA ASN A 534 2.15 -48.27 -35.66
C ASN A 534 3.26 -47.27 -36.05
N LYS A 535 4.03 -46.72 -35.09
CA LYS A 535 5.41 -47.11 -34.74
C LYS A 535 6.40 -46.92 -35.90
N GLU A 536 7.63 -46.50 -35.73
CA GLU A 536 8.68 -46.49 -34.70
C GLU A 536 9.86 -45.83 -35.47
N ASP A 537 11.00 -45.36 -34.98
CA ASP A 537 11.69 -45.25 -33.71
C ASP A 537 13.02 -44.52 -34.05
N SER A 538 13.68 -43.96 -33.03
CA SER A 538 15.14 -43.80 -32.83
C SER A 538 16.03 -43.20 -33.96
N THR A 539 17.10 -42.42 -33.75
CA THR A 539 17.92 -42.04 -32.58
C THR A 539 18.90 -40.95 -33.04
N GLU A 540 19.47 -40.25 -32.06
CA GLU A 540 20.83 -39.64 -32.03
C GLU A 540 21.17 -38.34 -32.78
N GLU A 541 21.34 -37.32 -31.94
CA GLU A 541 22.52 -36.45 -31.74
C GLU A 541 23.10 -35.54 -32.85
N SER A 542 23.46 -34.35 -32.35
CA SER A 542 24.47 -33.37 -32.81
C SER A 542 24.02 -32.22 -33.71
N SER A 543 23.88 -31.05 -33.07
CA SER A 543 24.04 -29.70 -33.65
C SER A 543 25.51 -29.47 -34.13
N PRO A 544 25.93 -28.33 -34.72
CA PRO A 544 25.20 -27.14 -35.19
C PRO A 544 25.75 -26.49 -36.52
N LYS A 545 25.04 -25.45 -37.03
CA LYS A 545 25.52 -24.29 -37.87
C LYS A 545 26.11 -24.64 -39.26
N THR A 546 25.85 -23.94 -40.38
CA THR A 546 25.90 -22.47 -40.61
C THR A 546 25.45 -22.14 -42.06
N LYS A 547 24.72 -21.03 -42.21
CA LYS A 547 24.76 -19.98 -43.27
C LYS A 547 24.45 -20.26 -44.78
N LYS A 548 23.45 -19.48 -45.22
CA LYS A 548 23.36 -18.56 -46.39
C LYS A 548 23.28 -19.12 -47.82
N SER A 549 22.20 -18.75 -48.51
CA SER A 549 22.14 -17.96 -49.78
C SER A 549 20.66 -17.89 -50.18
N ASP A 550 20.02 -16.73 -50.17
CA ASP A 550 20.03 -15.63 -51.15
C ASP A 550 18.92 -15.78 -52.21
N LEU A 551 18.28 -14.62 -52.48
CA LEU A 551 17.47 -14.25 -53.66
C LEU A 551 16.01 -14.77 -53.69
N GLU A 552 14.98 -14.00 -54.04
CA GLU A 552 14.81 -12.57 -54.33
C GLU A 552 13.30 -12.31 -54.42
N VAL A 553 12.85 -11.20 -53.81
CA VAL A 553 11.89 -10.20 -54.31
C VAL A 553 10.65 -10.66 -55.10
N LYS A 554 9.47 -10.38 -54.53
CA LYS A 554 8.54 -9.41 -55.14
C LYS A 554 7.52 -8.83 -54.16
N GLU A 555 7.53 -7.50 -54.15
CA GLU A 555 6.59 -6.56 -53.53
C GLU A 555 5.18 -6.66 -54.15
N GLY A 556 4.20 -6.17 -53.39
CA GLY A 556 2.87 -5.85 -53.89
C GLY A 556 1.97 -5.39 -52.75
N ALA A 557 1.96 -4.08 -52.51
CA ALA A 557 1.03 -3.37 -51.64
C ALA A 557 -0.41 -3.48 -52.18
N ASP A 558 -1.41 -3.40 -51.30
CA ASP A 558 -2.36 -2.28 -51.31
C ASP A 558 -3.32 -2.32 -50.11
N ALA A 559 -3.74 -1.12 -49.73
CA ALA A 559 -4.51 -0.76 -48.57
C ALA A 559 -6.03 -0.72 -48.83
N ALA A 560 -6.75 -0.46 -47.73
CA ALA A 560 -8.03 0.22 -47.60
C ALA A 560 -9.33 -0.61 -47.54
N ASP A 561 -9.91 -0.57 -46.34
CA ASP A 561 -11.22 0.00 -46.00
C ASP A 561 -12.39 -0.88 -45.52
N ASN A 562 -13.02 -0.30 -44.49
CA ASN A 562 -14.35 -0.48 -43.88
C ASN A 562 -14.49 -1.59 -42.85
N GLU A 563 -14.83 -1.37 -41.57
CA GLU A 563 -15.75 -0.46 -40.83
C GLU A 563 -16.82 -1.33 -40.14
N GLU A 564 -17.31 -0.80 -39.00
CA GLU A 564 -18.34 -1.32 -38.09
C GLU A 564 -17.90 -2.46 -37.16
N ASP A 565 -18.00 -2.41 -35.83
CA ASP A 565 -18.81 -1.72 -34.81
C ASP A 565 -19.23 -2.85 -33.85
N SER A 566 -18.91 -2.71 -32.57
CA SER A 566 -19.81 -3.01 -31.45
C SER A 566 -19.02 -3.03 -30.15
N GLY A 567 -19.36 -2.06 -29.30
CA GLY A 567 -18.88 -1.93 -27.94
C GLY A 567 -19.30 -3.09 -27.05
N LYS A 568 -18.52 -3.31 -26.00
CA LYS A 568 -18.99 -3.98 -24.80
C LYS A 568 -18.37 -3.33 -23.57
N ASP A 569 -19.21 -2.47 -23.00
CA ASP A 569 -19.17 -1.98 -21.64
C ASP A 569 -19.23 -3.16 -20.65
N SER A 570 -18.42 -3.09 -19.59
CA SER A 570 -18.46 -4.02 -18.47
C SER A 570 -18.47 -3.20 -17.19
N THR A 571 -19.68 -2.96 -16.69
CA THR A 571 -19.98 -2.40 -15.39
C THR A 571 -19.64 -3.36 -14.27
N GLU A 572 -19.08 -2.77 -13.21
CA GLU A 572 -18.84 -3.31 -11.89
C GLU A 572 -20.15 -3.60 -11.13
N ASP A 573 -20.14 -4.66 -10.33
CA ASP A 573 -21.12 -4.98 -9.31
C ASP A 573 -20.87 -4.15 -8.03
N VAL A 574 -21.89 -3.44 -7.54
CA VAL A 574 -22.02 -3.06 -6.12
C VAL A 574 -23.45 -3.34 -5.67
N ASP A 575 -23.58 -4.29 -4.75
CA ASP A 575 -24.78 -4.51 -3.94
C ASP A 575 -24.77 -3.55 -2.74
N GLY A 576 -25.95 -3.03 -2.41
CA GLY A 576 -26.21 -2.11 -1.32
C GLY A 576 -27.15 -2.72 -0.29
N GLY A 577 -27.15 -2.18 0.93
CA GLY A 577 -28.13 -2.53 1.94
C GLY A 577 -28.04 -1.67 3.18
N ALA A 578 -28.79 -0.56 3.17
CA ALA A 578 -29.07 0.28 4.33
C ALA A 578 -30.41 -0.16 4.98
N SER A 579 -30.59 0.18 6.25
CA SER A 579 -31.92 0.45 6.82
C SER A 579 -31.85 1.60 7.83
N GLU A 580 -32.73 2.57 7.61
CA GLU A 580 -32.96 3.82 8.34
C GLU A 580 -33.56 3.61 9.74
N GLU A 581 -33.45 4.62 10.62
CA GLU A 581 -34.60 5.14 11.39
C GLU A 581 -34.35 6.60 11.86
N LYS A 582 -35.43 7.40 11.85
CA LYS A 582 -35.49 8.87 11.96
C LYS A 582 -35.57 9.41 13.39
N GLU A 583 -35.14 10.67 13.52
CA GLU A 583 -35.10 11.56 14.68
C GLU A 583 -36.44 11.92 15.33
N THR A 584 -36.38 12.26 16.63
CA THR A 584 -37.08 13.42 17.22
C THR A 584 -36.24 14.05 18.35
N GLU A 585 -36.14 15.38 18.34
CA GLU A 585 -35.48 16.25 19.33
C GLU A 585 -36.17 16.25 20.71
N GLU A 586 -35.40 16.42 21.80
CA GLU A 586 -35.84 17.21 22.96
C GLU A 586 -34.65 17.71 23.81
N THR A 587 -34.63 19.02 24.05
CA THR A 587 -33.74 19.77 24.95
C THR A 587 -34.11 19.60 26.43
N THR A 588 -33.14 19.45 27.35
CA THR A 588 -32.87 20.32 28.54
C THR A 588 -32.17 19.64 29.75
N SER A 589 -31.13 20.34 30.24
CA SER A 589 -30.70 20.55 31.64
C SER A 589 -30.39 19.40 32.64
N ASN A 590 -29.09 19.26 32.94
CA ASN A 590 -28.42 19.50 34.24
C ASN A 590 -28.89 18.81 35.56
N LYS A 591 -28.18 17.71 35.90
CA LYS A 591 -27.52 17.43 37.22
C LYS A 591 -28.37 17.02 38.47
N PRO A 592 -27.77 16.47 39.56
CA PRO A 592 -27.78 15.04 39.91
C PRO A 592 -28.35 14.74 41.33
N ARG A 593 -28.56 13.47 41.73
CA ARG A 593 -28.25 12.92 43.09
C ARG A 593 -28.81 11.51 43.42
N LYS A 594 -27.93 10.75 44.09
CA LYS A 594 -28.14 9.92 45.31
C LYS A 594 -28.93 8.60 45.25
N ARG A 595 -28.13 7.53 45.32
CA ARG A 595 -28.27 6.30 46.12
C ARG A 595 -29.16 6.42 47.37
N ARG A 596 -30.13 5.51 47.51
CA ARG A 596 -30.69 5.08 48.81
C ARG A 596 -31.14 3.61 48.78
N VAL A 597 -31.14 3.03 49.97
CA VAL A 597 -31.04 1.61 50.35
C VAL A 597 -32.38 1.03 50.80
N ARG A 598 -32.57 -0.29 50.54
CA ARG A 598 -33.46 -1.33 51.15
C ARG A 598 -34.87 -0.98 51.67
N LYS A 599 -35.84 -1.85 51.33
CA LYS A 599 -36.46 -2.78 52.30
C LYS A 599 -37.38 -3.84 51.66
N ASP A 600 -37.08 -5.09 51.99
CA ASP A 600 -37.92 -6.22 52.44
C ASP A 600 -39.29 -6.55 51.83
N ALA A 601 -39.39 -7.84 51.50
CA ALA A 601 -40.44 -8.81 51.80
C ALA A 601 -41.81 -8.71 51.11
N SER A 602 -42.04 -9.66 50.19
CA SER A 602 -43.04 -10.73 50.35
C SER A 602 -42.63 -11.93 49.52
#